data_AF-A0A5C6ZFG6-F1
#
_entry.id   AF-A0A5C6ZFG6-F1
#
_cell.length_a   1.000
_cell.length_b   1.000
_cell.length_c   1.000
_cell.angle_alpha   90.00
_cell.angle_beta   90.00
_cell.angle_gamma   90.00
#
_symmetry.space_group_name_H-M   'P 1'
#
loop_
_entity.id
_entity.type
_entity.pdbx_description
1 polymer ?
#
loop_
_entity_poly.entity_id
_entity_poly.type
_entity_poly.pdbx_seq_one_letter_code
_entity_poly.pdbx_strand_id
1 'polypeptide(L)'
;MKFIAISISRYVEKHLINNPSENETDLRKRLDSAIDAYQNGVKCSCGNDIWVVGSASLGNNCFTCITGESQPNEDYEIDLAVKKRENTQGRKNIAEMDKTQIKGYFDDEGYEIRPELIKRPSLCLICVNNNNPKEQILCNMTRYDQKDENEFKCFEFIKK
;
A
#
# COMPACT_ATOMS: atom_id res chain seq x y z
N MET A 1 6.56 -10.00 4.23
CA MET A 1 5.88 -10.23 5.53
C MET A 1 4.73 -9.25 5.59
N LYS A 2 3.49 -9.72 5.79
CA LYS A 2 2.28 -8.92 5.54
C LYS A 2 1.28 -9.17 6.67
N PHE A 3 0.68 -8.09 7.17
CA PHE A 3 -0.46 -8.16 8.10
C PHE A 3 -1.64 -8.90 7.49
N ILE A 4 -2.52 -9.40 8.34
CA ILE A 4 -3.84 -9.89 7.95
C ILE A 4 -4.76 -8.69 7.75
N ALA A 5 -5.10 -8.41 6.49
CA ALA A 5 -6.00 -7.30 6.16
C ALA A 5 -7.39 -7.50 6.78
N ILE A 6 -7.92 -6.45 7.41
CA ILE A 6 -9.26 -6.44 7.99
C ILE A 6 -9.95 -5.10 7.71
N SER A 7 -11.26 -5.12 7.50
CA SER A 7 -12.03 -3.88 7.42
C SER A 7 -12.26 -3.29 8.81
N ILE A 8 -12.45 -1.97 8.90
CA ILE A 8 -12.73 -1.26 10.17
C ILE A 8 -13.89 -1.93 10.92
N SER A 9 -15.02 -2.16 10.24
CA SER A 9 -16.21 -2.74 10.88
C SER A 9 -15.96 -4.14 11.44
N ARG A 10 -15.20 -4.99 10.72
CA ARG A 10 -14.89 -6.35 11.18
C ARG A 10 -13.90 -6.34 12.35
N TYR A 11 -12.96 -5.41 12.34
CA TYR A 11 -12.05 -5.22 13.47
C TYR A 11 -12.80 -4.75 14.73
N VAL A 12 -13.67 -3.74 14.59
CA VAL A 12 -14.50 -3.23 15.68
C VAL A 12 -15.36 -4.33 16.30
N GLU A 13 -16.06 -5.12 15.49
CA GLU A 13 -16.88 -6.25 15.97
C GLU A 13 -16.04 -7.23 16.81
N LYS A 14 -14.91 -7.69 16.27
CA LYS A 14 -13.99 -8.59 16.97
C LYS A 14 -13.44 -7.98 18.26
N HIS A 15 -13.12 -6.69 18.24
CA HIS A 15 -12.58 -5.98 19.39
C HIS A 15 -13.61 -5.89 20.52
N LEU A 16 -14.87 -5.57 20.21
CA LEU A 16 -15.97 -5.46 21.18
C LEU A 16 -16.36 -6.81 21.79
N ILE A 17 -16.25 -7.92 21.04
CA ILE A 17 -16.46 -9.27 21.57
C ILE A 17 -15.46 -9.57 22.69
N ASN A 18 -14.19 -9.20 22.49
CA ASN A 18 -13.13 -9.44 23.47
C ASN A 18 -13.06 -8.36 24.56
N ASN A 19 -13.60 -7.16 24.30
CA ASN A 19 -13.58 -6.01 25.20
C ASN A 19 -14.99 -5.39 25.32
N PRO A 20 -15.94 -6.05 26.03
CA PRO A 20 -17.33 -5.60 26.06
C PRO A 20 -17.57 -4.23 26.71
N SER A 21 -16.62 -3.74 27.49
CA SER A 21 -16.67 -2.41 28.12
C SER A 21 -16.20 -1.28 27.20
N GLU A 22 -15.59 -1.61 26.07
CA GLU A 22 -15.08 -0.63 25.12
C GLU A 22 -16.24 0.11 24.42
N ASN A 23 -16.07 1.41 24.21
CA ASN A 23 -17.10 2.19 23.52
C ASN A 23 -16.86 2.13 22.00
N GLU A 24 -17.83 1.57 21.26
CA GLU A 24 -17.73 1.44 19.81
C GLU A 24 -17.44 2.77 19.10
N THR A 25 -18.13 3.85 19.51
CA THR A 25 -18.02 5.16 18.86
C THR A 25 -16.65 5.77 19.11
N ASP A 26 -16.11 5.62 20.31
CA ASP A 26 -14.77 6.10 20.64
C ASP A 26 -13.69 5.28 19.90
N LEU A 27 -13.82 3.95 19.87
CA LEU A 27 -12.91 3.08 19.14
C LEU A 27 -12.85 3.44 17.65
N ARG A 28 -14.01 3.69 17.02
CA ARG A 28 -14.07 4.13 15.62
C ARG A 28 -13.36 5.46 15.42
N LYS A 29 -13.60 6.46 16.27
CA LYS A 29 -12.92 7.77 16.19
C LYS A 29 -11.41 7.64 16.32
N ARG A 30 -10.92 6.77 17.20
CA ARG A 30 -9.48 6.51 17.38
C ARG A 30 -8.88 5.83 16.14
N LEU A 31 -9.60 4.87 15.55
CA LEU A 31 -9.21 4.24 14.29
C LEU A 31 -9.17 5.25 13.14
N ASP A 32 -10.21 6.07 12.98
CA ASP A 32 -10.27 7.11 11.93
C ASP A 32 -9.11 8.11 12.10
N SER A 33 -8.83 8.54 13.34
CA SER A 33 -7.69 9.43 13.62
C SER A 33 -6.33 8.79 13.27
N ALA A 34 -6.18 7.48 13.52
CA ALA A 34 -4.97 6.75 13.16
C ALA A 34 -4.85 6.54 11.64
N ILE A 35 -5.97 6.31 10.95
CA ILE A 35 -6.02 6.24 9.48
C ILE A 35 -5.62 7.59 8.89
N ASP A 36 -6.17 8.69 9.40
CA ASP A 36 -5.82 10.04 8.96
C ASP A 36 -4.34 10.34 9.22
N ALA A 37 -3.78 9.93 10.36
CA ALA A 37 -2.36 10.07 10.64
C ALA A 37 -1.50 9.29 9.63
N TYR A 38 -1.88 8.04 9.35
CA TYR A 38 -1.24 7.20 8.33
C TYR A 38 -1.33 7.88 6.95
N GLN A 39 -2.52 8.38 6.59
CA GLN A 39 -2.82 9.13 5.37
C GLN A 39 -2.17 10.53 5.30
N ASN A 40 -1.69 11.07 6.41
CA ASN A 40 -0.89 12.29 6.40
C ASN A 40 0.62 12.00 6.46
N GLY A 41 1.00 10.72 6.46
CA GLY A 41 2.39 10.29 6.35
C GLY A 41 3.14 10.37 7.67
N VAL A 42 2.40 10.41 8.78
CA VAL A 42 2.97 10.32 10.11
C VAL A 42 3.72 9.00 10.22
N LYS A 43 4.96 9.08 10.70
CA LYS A 43 5.85 7.94 10.91
C LYS A 43 6.04 7.70 12.39
N CYS A 44 6.35 6.46 12.74
CA CYS A 44 6.91 6.15 14.05
C CYS A 44 8.27 6.85 14.21
N SER A 45 8.70 7.05 15.46
CA SER A 45 10.02 7.62 15.79
C SER A 45 11.20 6.87 15.18
N CYS A 46 11.04 5.57 14.87
CA CYS A 46 12.05 4.76 14.19
C CYS A 46 12.05 4.92 12.65
N GLY A 47 11.12 5.70 12.09
CA GLY A 47 11.00 5.96 10.65
C GLY A 47 10.06 5.03 9.88
N ASN A 48 9.58 3.95 10.50
CA ASN A 48 8.59 3.05 9.88
C ASN A 48 7.20 3.68 9.81
N ASP A 49 6.36 3.17 8.90
CA ASP A 49 4.93 3.45 8.90
C ASP A 49 4.29 3.04 10.23
N ILE A 50 3.30 3.82 10.66
CA ILE A 50 2.53 3.50 11.86
C ILE A 50 1.64 2.28 11.60
N TRP A 51 1.43 1.47 12.63
CA TRP A 51 0.47 0.36 12.60
C TRP A 51 -0.87 0.90 13.08
N VAL A 52 -1.86 1.05 12.20
CA VAL A 52 -3.10 1.79 12.46
C VAL A 52 -3.90 1.14 13.60
N VAL A 53 -4.05 -0.18 13.56
CA VAL A 53 -4.72 -0.95 14.63
C VAL A 53 -4.10 -0.68 16.00
N GLY A 54 -2.76 -0.75 16.12
CA GLY A 54 -2.07 -0.47 17.36
C GLY A 54 -2.10 1.01 17.74
N SER A 55 -2.01 1.90 16.75
CA SER A 55 -1.96 3.35 16.95
C SER A 55 -3.26 3.92 17.49
N ALA A 56 -4.40 3.30 17.16
CA ALA A 56 -5.68 3.64 17.74
C ALA A 56 -5.71 3.49 19.28
N SER A 57 -4.81 2.69 19.87
CA SER A 57 -4.77 2.44 21.32
C SER A 57 -3.52 3.00 22.00
N LEU A 58 -2.37 3.00 21.33
CA LEU A 58 -1.06 3.28 21.94
C LEU A 58 -0.33 4.47 21.29
N GLY A 59 -1.05 5.26 20.48
CA GLY A 59 -0.50 6.39 19.75
C GLY A 59 0.32 5.98 18.53
N ASN A 60 0.64 6.96 17.68
CA ASN A 60 1.20 6.81 16.33
C ASN A 60 2.59 6.12 16.30
N ASN A 61 2.61 4.80 16.45
CA ASN A 61 3.79 3.96 16.52
C ASN A 61 3.68 2.78 15.54
N CYS A 62 4.82 2.27 15.09
CA CYS A 62 4.85 1.08 14.24
C CYS A 62 4.69 -0.19 15.09
N PHE A 63 4.34 -1.30 14.42
CA PHE A 63 4.16 -2.59 15.06
C PHE A 63 5.33 -2.99 15.96
N THR A 64 6.57 -2.95 15.43
CA THR A 64 7.76 -3.33 16.20
C THR A 64 7.99 -2.45 17.43
N CYS A 65 7.69 -1.16 17.37
CA CYS A 65 7.83 -0.29 18.54
C CYS A 65 6.73 -0.53 19.58
N ILE A 66 5.56 -1.02 19.16
CA ILE A 66 4.44 -1.35 20.06
C ILE A 66 4.64 -2.71 20.72
N THR A 67 4.99 -3.74 19.93
CA THR A 67 5.01 -5.15 20.38
C THR A 67 6.41 -5.65 20.73
N GLY A 68 7.46 -5.01 20.21
CA GLY A 68 8.83 -5.53 20.23
C GLY A 68 9.09 -6.61 19.17
N GLU A 69 8.10 -6.95 18.35
CA GLU A 69 8.18 -8.05 17.38
C GLU A 69 8.53 -7.55 15.97
N SER A 70 9.19 -8.41 15.19
CA SER A 70 9.59 -8.09 13.81
C SER A 70 8.64 -8.63 12.74
N GLN A 71 7.75 -9.56 13.10
CA GLN A 71 6.91 -10.29 12.13
C GLN A 71 5.42 -10.07 12.42
N PRO A 72 4.70 -9.33 11.57
CA PRO A 72 3.29 -9.02 11.79
C PRO A 72 2.32 -9.99 11.10
N ASN A 73 2.78 -11.19 10.73
CA ASN A 73 2.03 -12.12 9.88
C ASN A 73 0.77 -12.71 10.54
N GLU A 74 0.67 -12.62 11.86
CA GLU A 74 -0.48 -13.10 12.64
C GLU A 74 -1.37 -11.94 13.13
N ASP A 75 -0.94 -10.70 12.89
CA ASP A 75 -1.60 -9.50 13.36
C ASP A 75 -2.50 -8.87 12.30
N TYR A 76 -3.58 -8.28 12.77
CA TYR A 76 -4.49 -7.53 11.91
C TYR A 76 -3.95 -6.13 11.61
N GLU A 77 -4.21 -5.66 10.39
CA GLU A 77 -4.08 -4.25 10.03
C GLU A 77 -5.27 -3.85 9.16
N ILE A 78 -5.71 -2.60 9.30
CA ILE A 78 -6.79 -2.05 8.49
C ILE A 78 -6.40 -2.15 7.01
N ASP A 79 -7.29 -2.67 6.18
CA ASP A 79 -7.09 -2.87 4.73
C ASP A 79 -6.51 -1.65 4.01
N LEU A 80 -6.96 -0.45 4.36
CA LEU A 80 -6.43 0.83 3.86
C LEU A 80 -4.94 1.08 4.19
N ALA A 81 -4.43 0.46 5.24
CA ALA A 81 -3.06 0.60 5.74
C ALA A 81 -2.15 -0.61 5.42
N VAL A 82 -2.68 -1.70 4.88
CA VAL A 82 -1.89 -2.88 4.49
C VAL A 82 -1.03 -2.63 3.24
N LYS A 83 -1.48 -1.75 2.34
CA LYS A 83 -0.66 -1.33 1.19
C LYS A 83 0.40 -0.35 1.68
N LYS A 84 1.68 -0.63 1.42
CA LYS A 84 2.76 0.34 1.64
C LYS A 84 2.38 1.64 0.95
N ARG A 85 2.43 2.74 1.69
CA ARG A 85 2.25 4.06 1.10
C ARG A 85 3.32 4.27 0.04
N GLU A 86 2.88 4.36 -1.21
CA GLU A 86 3.74 4.88 -2.25
C GLU A 86 4.08 6.33 -1.91
N ASN A 87 5.36 6.68 -2.04
CA ASN A 87 5.73 8.07 -2.00
C ASN A 87 5.11 8.77 -3.22
N THR A 88 4.00 9.49 -2.99
CA THR A 88 3.30 10.29 -3.98
C THR A 88 3.90 11.70 -4.11
N GLN A 89 4.92 12.04 -3.31
CA GLN A 89 5.54 13.36 -3.34
C GLN A 89 6.17 13.62 -4.72
N GLY A 90 5.63 14.62 -5.42
CA GLY A 90 6.02 14.98 -6.78
C GLY A 90 5.27 14.25 -7.89
N ARG A 91 4.31 13.35 -7.58
CA ARG A 91 3.37 12.80 -8.56
C ARG A 91 2.17 13.73 -8.70
N LYS A 92 1.63 13.85 -9.92
CA LYS A 92 0.40 14.61 -10.18
C LYS A 92 -0.80 13.70 -9.93
N ASN A 93 -1.83 14.19 -9.27
CA ASN A 93 -3.11 13.48 -9.17
C ASN A 93 -4.08 13.98 -10.25
N ILE A 94 -4.78 13.05 -10.90
CA ILE A 94 -5.72 13.33 -11.98
C ILE A 94 -6.86 14.28 -11.56
N ALA A 95 -7.27 14.27 -10.29
CA ALA A 95 -8.31 15.15 -9.77
C ALA A 95 -7.88 16.63 -9.71
N GLU A 96 -6.57 16.88 -9.64
CA GLU A 96 -5.98 18.23 -9.57
C GLU A 96 -5.51 18.74 -10.94
N MET A 97 -5.59 17.90 -11.98
CA MET A 97 -5.12 18.22 -13.32
C MET A 97 -6.22 18.89 -14.16
N ASP A 98 -5.80 19.73 -15.11
CA ASP A 98 -6.67 20.20 -16.19
C ASP A 98 -7.11 18.99 -17.04
N LYS A 99 -8.42 18.80 -17.17
CA LYS A 99 -9.03 17.69 -17.91
C LYS A 99 -8.57 17.61 -19.37
N THR A 100 -8.18 18.74 -19.97
CA THR A 100 -7.68 18.78 -21.34
C THR A 100 -6.23 18.30 -21.48
N GLN A 101 -5.51 18.15 -20.36
CA GLN A 101 -4.08 17.80 -20.31
C GLN A 101 -3.81 16.40 -19.75
N ILE A 102 -4.85 15.63 -19.44
CA ILE A 102 -4.72 14.27 -18.90
C ILE A 102 -4.11 13.37 -20.00
N LYS A 103 -2.87 12.94 -19.77
CA LYS A 103 -2.11 12.02 -20.61
C LYS A 103 -1.21 11.15 -19.72
N GLY A 104 -0.89 9.94 -20.17
CA GLY A 104 -0.01 9.02 -19.44
C GLY A 104 -0.77 7.87 -18.77
N TYR A 105 -0.13 7.27 -17.76
CA TYR A 105 -0.67 6.17 -16.97
C TYR A 105 -0.97 6.68 -15.57
N PHE A 106 -2.06 6.21 -14.99
CA PHE A 106 -2.45 6.55 -13.63
C PHE A 106 -2.71 5.26 -12.87
N ASP A 107 -2.37 5.24 -11.58
CA ASP A 107 -2.77 4.16 -10.69
C ASP A 107 -4.26 4.26 -10.32
N ASP A 108 -4.75 3.26 -9.60
CA ASP A 108 -6.15 3.17 -9.17
C ASP A 108 -6.53 4.34 -8.23
N GLU A 109 -5.54 4.93 -7.58
CA GLU A 109 -5.65 6.11 -6.72
C GLU A 109 -5.56 7.44 -7.50
N GLY A 110 -5.38 7.38 -8.82
CA GLY A 110 -5.38 8.53 -9.73
C GLY A 110 -4.07 9.30 -9.79
N TYR A 111 -2.97 8.78 -9.24
CA TYR A 111 -1.64 9.38 -9.35
C TYR A 111 -0.92 8.94 -10.62
N GLU A 112 -0.22 9.88 -11.27
CA GLU A 112 0.53 9.63 -12.49
C GLU A 112 1.69 8.64 -12.22
N ILE A 113 1.71 7.56 -12.99
CA ILE A 113 2.78 6.56 -13.00
C ILE A 113 3.82 6.98 -14.02
N ARG A 114 5.07 7.11 -13.56
CA ARG A 114 6.24 7.42 -14.39
C ARG A 114 6.87 6.12 -14.92
N PRO A 115 6.68 5.76 -16.20
CA PRO A 115 7.11 4.46 -16.72
C PRO A 115 8.61 4.22 -16.62
N GLU A 116 9.40 5.29 -16.67
CA GLU A 116 10.85 5.26 -16.55
C GLU A 116 11.35 4.85 -15.16
N LEU A 117 10.49 4.97 -14.12
CA LEU A 117 10.81 4.57 -12.75
C LEU A 117 10.39 3.12 -12.44
N ILE A 118 9.66 2.48 -13.34
CA ILE A 118 9.21 1.10 -13.18
C ILE A 118 10.44 0.19 -13.27
N LYS A 119 10.76 -0.47 -12.15
CA LYS A 119 11.86 -1.44 -12.08
C LYS A 119 11.63 -2.52 -13.13
N ARG A 120 12.69 -2.91 -13.83
CA ARG A 120 12.66 -4.03 -14.79
C ARG A 120 13.09 -5.32 -14.07
N PRO A 121 12.19 -6.28 -13.85
CA PRO A 121 12.55 -7.57 -13.29
C PRO A 121 13.58 -8.31 -14.15
N SER A 122 14.44 -9.11 -13.51
CA SER A 122 15.48 -9.89 -14.19
C SER A 122 14.92 -10.77 -15.32
N LEU A 123 13.73 -11.35 -15.12
CA LEU A 123 13.02 -12.15 -16.12
C LEU A 123 12.74 -11.34 -17.40
N CYS A 124 12.39 -10.06 -17.27
CA CYS A 124 12.15 -9.20 -18.43
C CYS A 124 13.41 -8.96 -19.26
N LEU A 125 14.60 -8.87 -18.65
CA LEU A 125 15.83 -8.54 -19.38
C LEU A 125 16.17 -9.58 -20.45
N ILE A 126 15.85 -10.85 -20.18
CA ILE A 126 16.07 -11.99 -21.07
C ILE A 126 14.87 -12.28 -21.99
N CYS A 127 13.80 -11.50 -21.92
CA CYS A 127 12.60 -11.66 -22.75
C CYS A 127 12.76 -11.02 -24.14
N VAL A 128 12.30 -11.68 -25.19
CA VAL A 128 12.28 -11.17 -26.58
C VAL A 128 11.55 -9.83 -26.67
N ASN A 129 10.43 -9.71 -25.95
CA ASN A 129 9.57 -8.53 -25.96
C ASN A 129 10.07 -7.34 -25.13
N ASN A 130 11.18 -7.48 -24.39
CA ASN A 130 11.65 -6.45 -23.43
C ASN A 130 11.82 -5.05 -24.02
N ASN A 131 12.26 -4.99 -25.29
CA ASN A 131 12.52 -3.74 -26.00
C ASN A 131 11.54 -3.53 -27.18
N ASN A 132 10.46 -4.33 -27.25
CA ASN A 132 9.46 -4.19 -28.29
C ASN A 132 8.54 -2.98 -27.94
N PRO A 133 8.53 -1.91 -28.75
CA PRO A 133 7.72 -0.72 -28.46
C PRO A 133 6.23 -1.02 -28.41
N LYS A 134 5.77 -2.03 -29.17
CA LYS A 134 4.36 -2.44 -29.20
C LYS A 134 3.90 -3.08 -27.88
N GLU A 135 4.83 -3.74 -27.19
CA GLU A 135 4.56 -4.43 -25.91
C GLU A 135 4.89 -3.56 -24.70
N GLN A 136 5.49 -2.38 -24.90
CA GLN A 136 6.02 -1.55 -23.82
C GLN A 136 4.94 -1.18 -22.80
N ILE A 137 3.73 -0.87 -23.27
CA ILE A 137 2.59 -0.51 -22.43
C ILE A 137 2.21 -1.68 -21.52
N LEU A 138 1.93 -2.85 -22.10
CA LEU A 138 1.52 -4.05 -21.36
C LEU A 138 2.62 -4.54 -20.41
N CYS A 139 3.88 -4.49 -20.85
CA CYS A 139 5.04 -4.81 -20.01
C CYS A 139 5.13 -3.89 -18.79
N ASN A 140 4.95 -2.58 -18.97
CA ASN A 140 5.01 -1.61 -17.88
C ASN A 140 3.86 -1.81 -16.89
N MET A 141 2.63 -2.02 -17.37
CA MET A 141 1.48 -2.31 -16.52
C MET A 141 1.71 -3.57 -15.68
N THR A 142 2.15 -4.67 -16.32
CA THR A 142 2.41 -5.94 -15.64
C THR A 142 3.49 -5.80 -14.56
N ARG A 143 4.55 -5.01 -14.83
CA ARG A 143 5.63 -4.76 -13.85
C ARG A 143 5.17 -3.88 -12.70
N TYR A 144 4.32 -2.89 -12.98
CA TYR A 144 3.82 -1.98 -11.95
C TYR A 144 2.85 -2.68 -10.99
N ASP A 145 1.95 -3.51 -11.54
CA ASP A 145 0.99 -4.31 -10.78
C ASP A 145 1.69 -5.22 -9.75
N GLN A 146 2.81 -5.83 -10.15
CA GLN A 146 3.57 -6.77 -9.32
C GLN A 146 4.77 -6.14 -8.60
N LYS A 147 4.88 -4.80 -8.52
CA LYS A 147 6.10 -4.13 -8.01
C LYS A 147 6.40 -4.40 -6.54
N ASP A 148 5.38 -4.72 -5.75
CA ASP A 148 5.46 -5.00 -4.32
C ASP A 148 5.41 -6.50 -4.00
N GLU A 149 5.27 -7.33 -5.04
CA GLU A 149 5.26 -8.78 -4.90
C GLU A 149 6.69 -9.33 -4.75
N ASN A 150 6.81 -10.42 -3.99
CA ASN A 150 8.12 -11.06 -3.77
C ASN A 150 8.67 -11.71 -5.05
N GLU A 151 7.79 -12.12 -5.95
CA GLU A 151 8.13 -12.82 -7.18
C GLU A 151 7.37 -12.21 -8.37
N PHE A 152 8.09 -11.88 -9.44
CA PHE A 152 7.50 -11.39 -10.67
C PHE A 152 7.16 -12.55 -11.62
N LYS A 153 5.89 -12.61 -12.06
CA LYS A 153 5.37 -13.63 -12.98
C LYS A 153 4.87 -12.96 -14.25
N CYS A 154 5.32 -13.45 -15.41
CA CYS A 154 4.86 -13.00 -16.72
C CYS A 154 4.47 -14.20 -17.55
N PHE A 155 3.18 -14.33 -17.86
CA PHE A 155 2.64 -15.46 -18.62
C PHE A 155 2.92 -15.38 -20.13
N GLU A 156 3.29 -14.20 -20.62
CA GLU A 156 3.67 -13.95 -22.02
C GLU A 156 5.20 -13.89 -22.21
N PHE A 157 5.95 -14.49 -21.28
CA PHE A 157 7.40 -14.50 -21.34
C PHE A 157 7.90 -15.41 -22.48
N ILE A 158 8.73 -14.85 -23.35
CA ILE A 158 9.42 -15.60 -24.42
C ILE A 158 10.92 -15.35 -24.26
N LYS A 159 11.70 -16.42 -24.07
CA LYS A 159 13.16 -16.33 -23.91
C LYS A 159 13.85 -15.97 -25.24
N LYS A 160 14.79 -15.03 -25.19
CA LYS A 160 15.69 -14.69 -26.31
C LYS A 160 16.63 -15.82 -26.68
#